data_AF-A0A821L758-F1
#
_entry.id   AF-A0A821L758-F1
#
_cell.length_a   1.000
_cell.length_b   1.000
_cell.length_c   1.000
_cell.angle_alpha   90.00
_cell.angle_beta   90.00
_cell.angle_gamma   90.00
#
_symmetry.space_group_name_H-M   'P 1'
#
loop_
_entity.id
_entity.type
_entity.pdbx_description
1 polymer ?
#
loop_
_entity_poly.entity_id
_entity_poly.type
_entity_poly.pdbx_seq_one_letter_code
_entity_poly.pdbx_strand_id
1 'polypeptide(L)'
;MGKKNFKDLYRRVKGEHGNVTCEISVFSDNFNPLLRYAGVIIYSIDGKFEWENYGEHIEDTGGKAYGRRGRSFYIIIQCTDNWSDDYYKPVGQGTVHDYLLKNVMGIESDQKRIACGGFAYLFHELKFSSIWLNGTDQTDAESDGDRYLSDSEKILVAYCWE
;
A
#
# COMPACT_ATOMS: atom_id res chain seq x y z
N MET A 1 14.14 -6.89 -8.37
CA MET A 1 13.38 -5.67 -8.68
C MET A 1 12.38 -5.51 -7.56
N GLY A 2 12.22 -4.33 -6.95
CA GLY A 2 11.32 -4.07 -5.83
C GLY A 2 11.96 -4.23 -4.46
N LYS A 3 11.19 -4.65 -3.45
CA LYS A 3 11.72 -4.78 -2.08
C LYS A 3 12.68 -5.97 -2.01
N LYS A 4 13.98 -5.70 -1.89
CA LYS A 4 15.04 -6.74 -1.90
C LYS A 4 14.95 -7.67 -0.69
N ASN A 5 14.43 -7.19 0.43
CA ASN A 5 14.29 -7.95 1.67
C ASN A 5 12.86 -8.51 1.87
N PHE A 6 12.01 -8.51 0.83
CA PHE A 6 10.61 -8.94 0.96
C PHE A 6 10.44 -10.37 1.51
N LYS A 7 11.32 -11.31 1.12
CA LYS A 7 11.26 -12.69 1.62
C LYS A 7 11.49 -12.75 3.13
N ASP A 8 12.36 -11.90 3.67
CA ASP A 8 12.62 -11.84 5.11
C ASP A 8 11.48 -11.16 5.84
N LEU A 9 10.91 -10.09 5.27
CA LEU A 9 9.70 -9.45 5.76
C LEU A 9 8.53 -10.44 5.86
N TYR A 10 8.29 -11.21 4.81
CA TYR A 10 7.27 -12.27 4.78
C TYR A 10 7.52 -13.34 5.84
N ARG A 11 8.77 -13.78 6.03
CA ARG A 11 9.13 -14.76 7.09
C ARG A 11 8.88 -14.22 8.48
N ARG A 12 9.19 -12.95 8.74
CA ARG A 12 8.92 -12.28 10.03
C ARG A 12 7.42 -12.25 10.32
N VAL A 13 6.60 -11.79 9.36
CA VAL A 13 5.13 -11.81 9.48
C VAL A 13 4.61 -13.22 9.77
N LYS A 14 5.09 -14.22 9.02
CA LYS A 14 4.70 -15.63 9.21
C LYS A 14 5.12 -16.16 10.58
N GLY A 15 6.29 -15.74 11.09
CA GLY A 15 6.78 -16.11 12.41
C GLY A 15 5.92 -15.55 13.53
N GLU A 16 5.42 -14.32 13.39
CA GLU A 16 4.61 -13.64 14.41
C GLU A 16 3.14 -14.04 14.38
N HIS A 17 2.53 -14.21 13.20
CA HIS A 17 1.09 -14.43 13.05
C HIS A 17 0.71 -15.84 12.56
N GLY A 18 1.68 -16.70 12.28
CA GLY A 18 1.44 -18.04 11.72
C GLY A 18 1.05 -17.97 10.26
N ASN A 19 -0.15 -18.46 9.89
CA ASN A 19 -0.57 -18.47 8.50
C ASN A 19 -0.82 -17.06 7.99
N VAL A 20 -0.11 -16.70 6.92
CA VAL A 20 -0.24 -15.42 6.24
C VAL A 20 -1.52 -15.41 5.40
N THR A 21 -2.37 -14.41 5.61
CA THR A 21 -3.46 -14.08 4.69
C THR A 21 -3.30 -12.66 4.18
N CYS A 22 -3.95 -12.36 3.06
CA CYS A 22 -4.14 -10.99 2.62
C CYS A 22 -5.56 -10.53 2.95
N GLU A 23 -5.70 -9.28 3.35
CA GLU A 23 -6.97 -8.67 3.72
C GLU A 23 -7.22 -7.47 2.82
N ILE A 24 -8.30 -7.52 2.02
CA ILE A 24 -8.74 -6.36 1.25
C ILE A 24 -9.56 -5.46 2.17
N SER A 25 -9.13 -4.21 2.25
CA SER A 25 -9.73 -3.16 3.06
C SER A 25 -11.19 -2.94 2.70
N VAL A 26 -12.03 -2.77 3.72
CA VAL A 26 -13.42 -2.29 3.57
C VAL A 26 -13.50 -0.87 2.97
N PHE A 27 -12.39 -0.14 2.92
CA PHE A 27 -12.28 1.18 2.28
C PHE A 27 -11.89 1.10 0.81
N SER A 28 -11.82 -0.12 0.26
CA SER A 28 -11.64 -0.37 -1.16
C SER A 28 -12.96 -0.23 -1.91
N ASP A 29 -12.89 0.24 -3.15
CA ASP A 29 -14.07 0.40 -3.98
C ASP A 29 -14.46 -0.92 -4.67
N ASN A 30 -15.74 -1.07 -5.01
CA ASN A 30 -16.21 -2.21 -5.79
C ASN A 30 -15.52 -2.27 -7.16
N PHE A 31 -15.06 -3.45 -7.54
CA PHE A 31 -14.35 -3.63 -8.80
C PHE A 31 -15.28 -3.52 -10.02
N ASN A 32 -14.82 -2.78 -11.01
CA ASN A 32 -15.37 -2.68 -12.35
C ASN A 32 -14.20 -2.69 -13.35
N PRO A 33 -14.09 -3.69 -14.24
CA PRO A 33 -12.94 -3.85 -15.13
C PRO A 33 -12.79 -2.74 -16.17
N LEU A 34 -13.80 -1.89 -16.34
CA LEU A 34 -13.76 -0.74 -17.25
C LEU A 34 -13.15 0.51 -16.62
N LEU A 35 -12.97 0.52 -15.29
CA LEU A 35 -12.45 1.67 -14.54
C LEU A 35 -10.98 1.47 -14.17
N ARG A 36 -10.35 2.56 -13.72
CA ARG A 36 -8.95 2.57 -13.30
C ARG A 36 -8.86 2.57 -11.78
N TYR A 37 -7.87 1.85 -11.24
CA TYR A 37 -7.68 1.75 -9.80
C TYR A 37 -6.22 1.97 -9.41
N ALA A 38 -6.02 2.58 -8.26
CA ALA A 38 -4.76 2.58 -7.54
C ALA A 38 -4.86 1.62 -6.36
N GLY A 39 -3.80 0.86 -6.15
CA GLY A 39 -3.69 -0.13 -5.08
C GLY A 39 -2.44 0.10 -4.24
N VAL A 40 -2.57 -0.08 -2.94
CA VAL A 40 -1.44 -0.18 -2.01
C VAL A 40 -1.57 -1.46 -1.20
N ILE A 41 -0.47 -2.17 -1.05
CA ILE A 41 -0.33 -3.29 -0.12
C ILE A 41 0.57 -2.85 1.04
N ILE A 42 0.08 -2.97 2.26
CA ILE A 42 0.78 -2.58 3.49
C ILE A 42 1.36 -3.83 4.14
N TYR A 43 2.65 -3.76 4.44
CA TYR A 43 3.42 -4.82 5.05
C TYR A 43 3.67 -4.60 6.53
N SER A 44 3.84 -3.35 6.99
CA SER A 44 3.97 -3.01 8.41
C SER A 44 3.72 -1.53 8.63
N ILE A 45 3.34 -1.17 9.85
CA ILE A 45 3.24 0.21 10.34
C ILE A 45 3.98 0.30 11.67
N ASP A 46 4.87 1.28 11.82
CA ASP A 46 5.76 1.50 12.96
C ASP A 46 6.55 0.23 13.34
N GLY A 47 6.98 -0.52 12.31
CA GLY A 47 7.68 -1.80 12.45
C GLY A 47 6.83 -2.95 12.98
N LYS A 48 5.52 -2.76 13.14
CA LYS A 48 4.57 -3.76 13.60
C LYS A 48 3.75 -4.35 12.45
N PHE A 49 3.47 -5.63 12.54
CA PHE A 49 2.65 -6.37 11.57
C PHE A 49 1.16 -6.43 11.94
N GLU A 50 0.82 -6.00 13.15
CA GLU A 50 -0.54 -5.67 13.59
C GLU A 50 -0.53 -4.26 14.13
N TRP A 51 -1.52 -3.46 13.74
CA TRP A 51 -1.61 -2.06 14.12
C TRP A 51 -3.05 -1.64 14.38
N GLU A 52 -3.19 -0.57 15.16
CA GLU A 52 -4.42 0.19 15.25
C GLU A 52 -4.16 1.54 14.59
N ASN A 53 -5.00 1.91 13.62
CA ASN A 53 -4.81 3.13 12.84
C ASN A 53 -5.35 4.34 13.62
N TYR A 54 -4.61 4.77 14.63
CA TYR A 54 -4.82 6.05 15.28
C TYR A 54 -3.72 7.00 14.77
N GLY A 55 -4.11 8.18 14.28
CA GLY A 55 -3.13 9.23 13.95
C GLY A 55 -2.23 9.54 15.15
N GLU A 56 -1.04 10.08 14.90
CA GLU A 56 -0.11 10.51 15.98
C GLU A 56 -0.63 11.76 16.71
N HIS A 57 -1.49 12.55 16.07
CA HIS A 57 -2.06 13.77 16.62
C HIS A 57 -3.59 13.67 16.64
N ILE A 58 -4.18 13.99 17.79
CA ILE A 58 -5.65 14.05 18.00
C ILE A 58 -6.33 15.06 17.05
N GLU A 59 -5.55 15.99 16.51
CA GLU A 59 -6.02 17.07 15.63
C GLU A 59 -5.92 16.75 14.14
N ASP A 60 -5.15 15.73 13.76
CA ASP A 60 -5.14 15.22 12.40
C ASP A 60 -6.35 14.31 12.25
N THR A 61 -7.24 14.64 11.31
CA THR A 61 -8.29 13.73 10.88
C THR A 61 -7.61 12.49 10.32
N GLY A 62 -7.41 11.47 11.15
CA GLY A 62 -6.92 10.19 10.68
C GLY A 62 -7.77 9.79 9.47
N GLY A 63 -7.12 9.24 8.43
CA GLY A 63 -7.82 8.92 7.18
C GLY A 63 -9.05 8.03 7.41
N LYS A 64 -9.72 7.63 6.34
CA LYS A 64 -10.97 6.84 6.43
C LYS A 64 -10.91 5.64 7.40
N ALA A 65 -9.73 5.03 7.55
CA ALA A 65 -9.47 3.92 8.45
C ALA A 65 -9.18 4.30 9.92
N TYR A 66 -9.37 5.55 10.35
CA TYR A 66 -9.11 5.97 11.73
C TYR A 66 -9.86 5.09 12.74
N GLY A 67 -9.15 4.66 13.78
CA GLY A 67 -9.64 3.76 14.84
C GLY A 67 -9.87 2.32 14.40
N ARG A 68 -9.46 1.93 13.18
CA ARG A 68 -9.55 0.55 12.72
C ARG A 68 -8.27 -0.21 12.98
N ARG A 69 -8.40 -1.51 13.23
CA ARG A 69 -7.27 -2.43 13.27
C ARG A 69 -6.91 -2.88 11.86
N GLY A 70 -5.63 -3.13 11.63
CA GLY A 70 -5.12 -3.74 10.42
C GLY A 70 -3.98 -4.69 10.74
N ARG A 71 -3.67 -5.55 9.77
CA ARG A 71 -2.55 -6.48 9.87
C ARG A 71 -1.91 -6.74 8.51
N SER A 72 -0.66 -7.18 8.51
CA SER A 72 0.00 -7.65 7.30
C SER A 72 -0.72 -8.89 6.75
N PHE A 73 -1.06 -9.00 5.47
CA PHE A 73 -0.87 -8.09 4.35
C PHE A 73 -2.17 -7.36 4.03
N TYR A 74 -2.23 -6.05 4.26
CA TYR A 74 -3.46 -5.26 4.12
C TYR A 74 -3.48 -4.52 2.78
N ILE A 75 -4.54 -4.67 2.00
CA ILE A 75 -4.64 -4.13 0.65
C ILE A 75 -5.74 -3.07 0.60
N ILE A 76 -5.44 -1.92 0.02
CA ILE A 76 -6.40 -0.85 -0.22
C ILE A 76 -6.45 -0.60 -1.72
N ILE A 77 -7.63 -0.65 -2.34
CA ILE A 77 -7.81 -0.44 -3.78
C ILE A 77 -8.90 0.61 -3.99
N GLN A 78 -8.59 1.75 -4.60
CA GLN A 78 -9.60 2.79 -4.89
C GLN A 78 -9.67 3.13 -6.37
N CYS A 79 -10.89 3.36 -6.85
CA CYS A 79 -11.18 3.80 -8.19
C CYS A 79 -10.70 5.25 -8.34
N THR A 80 -9.89 5.51 -9.36
CA THR A 80 -9.26 6.81 -9.56
C THR A 80 -10.03 7.69 -10.56
N ASP A 81 -11.00 7.14 -11.30
CA ASP A 81 -11.68 7.86 -12.40
C ASP A 81 -12.48 9.08 -11.94
N ASN A 82 -12.95 9.10 -10.68
CA ASN A 82 -13.71 10.20 -10.11
C ASN A 82 -12.89 11.08 -9.15
N TRP A 83 -11.57 10.90 -9.11
CA TRP A 83 -10.70 11.72 -8.27
C TRP A 83 -10.54 13.10 -8.89
N SER A 84 -10.61 14.15 -8.07
CA SER A 84 -10.30 15.52 -8.51
C SER A 84 -8.90 15.58 -9.13
N ASP A 85 -8.75 16.39 -10.18
CA ASP A 85 -7.45 16.67 -10.81
C ASP A 85 -6.41 17.19 -9.80
N ASP A 86 -6.86 17.80 -8.70
CA ASP A 86 -5.99 18.23 -7.60
C ASP A 86 -5.20 17.08 -6.97
N TYR A 87 -5.73 15.84 -7.00
CA TYR A 87 -5.07 14.65 -6.48
C TYR A 87 -4.01 14.07 -7.43
N TYR A 88 -3.96 14.58 -8.66
CA TYR A 88 -2.94 14.25 -9.65
C TYR A 88 -1.89 15.36 -9.78
N LYS A 89 -2.07 16.50 -9.11
CA LYS A 89 -1.08 17.60 -9.11
C LYS A 89 0.20 17.15 -8.40
N PRO A 90 1.37 17.32 -9.03
CA PRO A 90 2.61 16.77 -8.48
C PRO A 90 3.02 17.51 -7.21
N VAL A 91 2.94 16.82 -6.07
CA VAL A 91 3.71 17.15 -4.85
C VAL A 91 5.05 16.37 -4.84
N GLY A 92 5.36 15.68 -5.94
CA GLY A 92 6.48 14.75 -6.08
C GLY A 92 6.08 13.55 -6.95
N GLN A 93 7.06 12.76 -7.40
CA GLN A 93 6.80 11.50 -8.11
C GLN A 93 6.16 10.51 -7.12
N GLY A 94 5.02 9.87 -7.47
CA GLY A 94 4.30 8.93 -6.57
C GLY A 94 2.93 9.39 -6.05
N THR A 95 2.40 10.48 -6.60
CA THR A 95 1.23 11.25 -6.12
C THR A 95 -0.03 10.44 -5.84
N VAL A 96 -0.38 9.49 -6.71
CA VAL A 96 -1.64 8.74 -6.60
C VAL A 96 -1.62 7.75 -5.43
N HIS A 97 -0.51 7.03 -5.25
CA HIS A 97 -0.40 6.07 -4.15
C HIS A 97 -0.20 6.76 -2.80
N ASP A 98 0.54 7.88 -2.78
CA ASP A 98 0.69 8.69 -1.57
C ASP A 98 -0.66 9.28 -1.15
N TYR A 99 -1.42 9.85 -2.09
CA TYR A 99 -2.78 10.32 -1.81
C TYR A 99 -3.68 9.19 -1.31
N LEU A 100 -3.64 8.01 -1.94
CA LEU A 100 -4.41 6.85 -1.49
C LEU A 100 -4.11 6.52 -0.03
N LEU A 101 -2.81 6.46 0.29
CA LEU A 101 -2.35 6.14 1.63
C LEU A 101 -2.74 7.22 2.64
N LYS A 102 -2.56 8.50 2.31
CA LYS A 102 -2.97 9.61 3.16
C LYS A 102 -4.47 9.66 3.37
N ASN A 103 -5.26 9.46 2.31
CA ASN A 103 -6.73 9.49 2.36
C ASN A 103 -7.30 8.37 3.22
N VAL A 104 -6.76 7.15 3.12
CA VAL A 104 -7.29 5.98 3.83
C VAL A 104 -6.64 5.80 5.20
N MET A 105 -5.31 5.83 5.26
CA MET A 105 -4.57 5.58 6.49
C MET A 105 -4.29 6.85 7.29
N GLY A 106 -4.25 8.03 6.65
CA GLY A 106 -3.77 9.26 7.31
C GLY A 106 -2.25 9.32 7.42
N ILE A 107 -1.53 8.51 6.64
CA ILE A 107 -0.07 8.39 6.68
C ILE A 107 0.49 8.87 5.35
N GLU A 108 1.50 9.72 5.39
CA GLU A 108 2.28 10.11 4.21
C GLU A 108 3.40 9.09 3.97
N SER A 109 3.67 8.79 2.70
CA SER A 109 4.60 7.72 2.32
C SER A 109 6.07 8.02 2.68
N ASP A 110 6.42 9.27 2.96
CA ASP A 110 7.76 9.71 3.34
C ASP A 110 8.02 9.68 4.85
N GLN A 111 6.99 9.46 5.69
CA GLN A 111 7.10 9.53 7.15
C GLN A 111 7.97 8.45 7.78
N LYS A 112 8.58 7.52 7.01
CA LYS A 112 9.35 6.38 7.53
C LYS A 112 8.62 5.62 8.64
N ARG A 113 7.30 5.51 8.51
CA ARG A 113 6.45 4.75 9.43
C ARG A 113 5.89 3.50 8.80
N ILE A 114 5.88 3.41 7.48
CA ILE A 114 5.16 2.37 6.76
C ILE A 114 6.06 1.63 5.78
N ALA A 115 5.96 0.30 5.79
CA ALA A 115 6.41 -0.54 4.70
C ALA A 115 5.23 -0.87 3.79
N CYS A 116 5.31 -0.49 2.51
CA CYS A 116 4.25 -0.77 1.57
C CYS A 116 4.73 -0.86 0.11
N GLY A 117 3.91 -1.48 -0.73
CA GLY A 117 4.09 -1.54 -2.18
C GLY A 117 2.90 -0.91 -2.90
N GLY A 118 3.17 -0.25 -4.03
CA GLY A 118 2.15 0.34 -4.90
C GLY A 118 1.94 -0.48 -6.17
N PHE A 119 0.67 -0.61 -6.57
CA PHE A 119 0.22 -1.22 -7.82
C PHE A 119 -0.99 -0.48 -8.37
N ALA A 120 -1.42 -0.78 -9.59
CA ALA A 120 -2.56 -0.14 -10.22
C ALA A 120 -3.26 -1.12 -11.17
N TYR A 121 -4.54 -0.88 -11.45
CA TYR A 121 -5.26 -1.54 -12.54
C TYR A 121 -5.61 -0.48 -13.58
N LEU A 122 -4.99 -0.59 -14.75
CA LEU A 122 -5.05 0.39 -15.83
C LEU A 122 -5.08 -0.34 -17.16
N PHE A 123 -5.95 0.10 -18.07
CA PHE A 123 -6.09 -0.50 -19.41
C PHE A 123 -6.37 -2.01 -19.37
N HIS A 124 -7.25 -2.44 -18.46
CA HIS A 124 -7.66 -3.83 -18.24
C HIS A 124 -6.55 -4.76 -17.73
N GLU A 125 -5.44 -4.21 -17.24
CA GLU A 125 -4.29 -4.98 -16.76
C GLU A 125 -3.79 -4.49 -15.41
N LEU A 126 -3.32 -5.43 -14.60
CA LEU A 126 -2.63 -5.16 -13.34
C LEU A 126 -1.19 -4.70 -13.63
N LYS A 127 -0.83 -3.53 -13.10
CA LYS A 127 0.48 -2.90 -13.22
C LYS A 127 1.11 -2.83 -11.84
N PHE A 128 2.27 -3.45 -11.68
CA PHE A 128 2.95 -3.56 -10.38
C PHE A 128 4.01 -2.49 -10.17
N SER A 129 3.70 -1.24 -10.51
CA SER A 129 4.67 -0.15 -10.53
C SER A 129 4.27 1.04 -9.68
N SER A 130 5.20 1.52 -8.86
CA SER A 130 5.16 2.78 -8.15
C SER A 130 6.59 3.31 -8.02
N ILE A 131 6.86 4.48 -8.59
CA ILE A 131 8.21 5.06 -8.57
C ILE A 131 8.67 5.29 -7.14
N TRP A 132 7.78 5.82 -6.30
CA TRP A 132 8.10 6.17 -4.93
C TRP A 132 8.01 4.95 -4.00
N LEU A 133 6.83 4.33 -3.88
CA LEU A 133 6.63 3.30 -2.86
C LEU A 133 7.53 2.07 -3.07
N ASN A 134 7.76 1.67 -4.32
CA ASN A 134 8.54 0.47 -4.62
C ASN A 134 10.04 0.79 -4.71
N GLY A 135 10.39 1.96 -5.25
CA GLY A 135 11.77 2.37 -5.56
C GLY A 135 12.54 2.99 -4.40
N THR A 136 11.89 3.27 -3.25
CA THR A 136 12.57 3.86 -2.09
C THR A 136 12.60 2.92 -0.89
N ASP A 137 13.62 3.11 -0.05
CA ASP A 137 13.70 2.43 1.24
C ASP A 137 12.61 2.95 2.18
N GLN A 138 11.98 2.01 2.87
CA GLN A 138 10.96 2.23 3.86
C GLN A 138 11.36 1.52 5.16
N THR A 139 10.72 1.89 6.26
CA THR A 139 10.97 1.25 7.55
C THR A 139 10.73 -0.25 7.46
N ASP A 140 11.74 -1.05 7.80
CA ASP A 140 11.76 -2.51 7.67
C ASP A 140 11.66 -3.09 6.24
N ALA A 141 11.59 -2.25 5.20
CA ALA A 141 11.46 -2.68 3.81
C ALA A 141 12.45 -1.94 2.90
N GLU A 142 13.56 -2.61 2.61
CA GLU A 142 14.62 -2.07 1.76
C GLU A 142 14.29 -2.30 0.28
N SER A 143 14.47 -1.28 -0.54
CA SER A 143 14.30 -1.33 -1.99
C SER A 143 15.62 -1.67 -2.69
N ASP A 144 15.51 -2.23 -3.90
CA ASP A 144 16.63 -2.30 -4.84
C ASP A 144 16.68 -1.12 -5.83
N GLY A 145 15.85 -0.10 -5.61
CA GLY A 145 15.77 1.10 -6.43
C GLY A 145 14.84 0.98 -7.64
N ASP A 146 14.25 -0.20 -7.90
CA ASP A 146 13.31 -0.38 -9.00
C ASP A 146 11.90 0.10 -8.62
N ARG A 147 11.23 0.76 -9.56
CA ARG A 147 9.82 1.16 -9.47
C ARG A 147 8.85 -0.02 -9.48
N TYR A 148 9.28 -1.21 -9.88
CA TYR A 148 8.41 -2.39 -9.88
C TYR A 148 8.44 -3.13 -8.54
N LEU A 149 7.33 -3.76 -8.17
CA LEU A 149 7.31 -4.74 -7.09
C LEU A 149 8.24 -5.92 -7.39
N SER A 150 8.71 -6.61 -6.35
CA SER A 150 9.41 -7.87 -6.51
C SER A 150 8.52 -9.00 -6.96
N ASP A 151 9.10 -10.04 -7.56
CA ASP A 151 8.30 -11.13 -8.11
C ASP A 151 7.46 -11.83 -7.02
N SER A 152 7.97 -11.87 -5.79
CA SER A 152 7.21 -12.37 -4.63
C SER A 152 6.08 -11.43 -4.23
N GLU A 153 6.28 -10.11 -4.28
CA GLU A 153 5.23 -9.12 -4.06
C GLU A 153 4.14 -9.20 -5.16
N LYS A 154 4.54 -9.34 -6.42
CA LYS A 154 3.62 -9.48 -7.57
C LYS A 154 2.71 -10.69 -7.42
N ILE A 155 3.25 -11.84 -7.01
CA ILE A 155 2.47 -13.05 -6.76
C ILE A 155 1.40 -12.79 -5.71
N LEU A 156 1.76 -12.10 -4.62
CA LEU A 156 0.83 -11.81 -3.55
C LEU A 156 -0.29 -10.87 -3.99
N VAL A 157 0.06 -9.78 -4.69
CA VAL A 157 -0.93 -8.83 -5.21
C VAL A 157 -1.84 -9.50 -6.25
N ALA A 158 -1.29 -10.32 -7.14
CA ALA A 158 -2.08 -11.08 -8.13
C ALA A 158 -3.06 -12.06 -7.46
N TYR A 159 -2.60 -12.79 -6.43
CA TYR A 159 -3.46 -13.70 -5.65
C TYR A 159 -4.66 -13.00 -5.00
N CYS A 160 -4.52 -11.72 -4.64
CA CYS A 160 -5.62 -10.96 -4.03
C CYS A 160 -6.56 -10.34 -5.06
N TRP A 161 -6.12 -10.24 -6.31
CA TRP A 161 -6.88 -9.61 -7.38
C TRP A 161 -7.77 -10.62 -8.13
N GLU A 162 -7.33 -11.88 -8.20
CA GLU A 162 -8.07 -13.03 -8.79
C GLU A 162 -9.09 -13.64 -7.83
#